data_AF-A0A812I5V6-F1
#
_entry.id   AF-A0A812I5V6-F1
#
_cell.length_a   1.000
_cell.length_b   1.000
_cell.length_c   1.000
_cell.angle_alpha   90.00
_cell.angle_beta   90.00
_cell.angle_gamma   90.00
#
_symmetry.space_group_name_H-M   'P 1'
#
loop_
_entity.id
_entity.type
_entity.pdbx_description
1 polymer ?
#
loop_
_entity_poly.entity_id
_entity_poly.type
_entity_poly.pdbx_seq_one_letter_code
_entity_poly.pdbx_strand_id
1 'polypeptide(L)'
;MFCTGMLHTTASETRCGAMPDTQSRASGFAAAVRLSFSNTVDVAMERTATASDVIAAVKAKLPGDPWHGNVLLSRGARKFTATDEMPPQTKAGNELALANYGRLHSAGSPLQIPTELSGITIPQIQALLAFMQGMVLCWFGTFGAECGRPLSFECFNLYHADYWILQPATAGAGGRGCSYVELVAESIEAQRPTWFVSHAWKEPIVLFLRCLLRHAAVRDLHWAMPSREAPFATQLQ
;
A
#
# COMPACT_ATOMS: atom_id res chain seq x y z
N MET A 1 -16.58 11.65 0.34
CA MET A 1 -17.46 11.47 1.52
C MET A 1 -17.45 10.01 1.94
N PHE A 2 -16.70 9.67 2.99
CA PHE A 2 -16.79 8.35 3.63
C PHE A 2 -17.75 8.49 4.81
N CYS A 3 -19.03 8.18 4.60
CA CYS A 3 -20.01 8.16 5.68
C CYS A 3 -19.79 6.91 6.53
N THR A 4 -19.33 7.10 7.76
CA THR A 4 -19.35 6.10 8.83
C THR A 4 -20.78 5.91 9.32
N GLY A 5 -21.55 5.12 8.58
CA GLY A 5 -22.80 4.54 9.07
C GLY A 5 -22.49 3.25 9.83
N MET A 6 -22.62 3.28 11.15
CA MET A 6 -22.42 2.13 12.02
C MET A 6 -23.61 1.16 11.84
N LEU A 7 -23.51 0.24 10.89
CA LEU A 7 -24.44 -0.88 10.77
C LEU A 7 -23.85 -2.08 11.51
N HIS A 8 -24.46 -2.42 12.66
CA HIS A 8 -24.28 -3.71 13.31
C HIS A 8 -24.85 -4.79 12.39
N THR A 9 -23.98 -5.46 11.64
CA THR A 9 -24.29 -6.75 11.01
C THR A 9 -23.64 -7.86 11.83
N THR A 10 -24.48 -8.79 12.28
CA THR A 10 -24.08 -10.01 12.99
C THR A 10 -23.15 -10.84 12.10
N ALA A 11 -21.99 -11.18 12.65
CA ALA A 11 -20.91 -11.87 11.96
C ALA A 11 -21.30 -13.29 11.54
N SER A 12 -21.20 -13.60 10.25
CA SER A 12 -20.88 -14.95 9.80
C SER A 12 -19.36 -15.09 9.78
N GLU A 13 -18.83 -16.01 10.58
CA GLU A 13 -17.40 -16.36 10.59
C GLU A 13 -16.98 -16.97 9.25
N THR A 14 -16.41 -16.16 8.36
CA THR A 14 -15.68 -16.69 7.22
C THR A 14 -14.28 -17.06 7.71
N ARG A 15 -14.08 -18.34 8.10
CA ARG A 15 -12.74 -18.86 8.39
C ARG A 15 -11.91 -18.81 7.11
N CYS A 16 -10.79 -18.09 7.15
CA CYS A 16 -9.76 -18.17 6.14
C CYS A 16 -9.08 -19.54 6.24
N GLY A 17 -9.43 -20.45 5.33
CA GLY A 17 -8.74 -21.72 5.18
C GLY A 17 -7.36 -21.50 4.60
N ALA A 18 -6.33 -22.02 5.27
CA ALA A 18 -4.97 -22.07 4.73
C ALA A 18 -4.93 -23.08 3.56
N MET A 19 -4.44 -22.64 2.40
CA MET A 19 -4.07 -23.49 1.26
C MET A 19 -2.54 -23.50 1.11
N PRO A 20 -1.94 -24.56 0.54
CA PRO A 20 -0.50 -24.77 0.58
C PRO A 20 0.26 -23.88 -0.42
N ASP A 21 1.52 -23.61 -0.05
CA ASP A 21 2.48 -22.76 -0.74
C ASP A 21 2.67 -23.11 -2.22
N THR A 22 2.28 -22.19 -3.10
CA THR A 22 2.78 -22.14 -4.49
C THR A 22 3.91 -21.12 -4.61
N GLN A 23 5.15 -21.61 -4.62
CA GLN A 23 6.27 -20.86 -5.18
C GLN A 23 6.07 -20.72 -6.69
N SER A 24 5.89 -19.49 -7.17
CA SER A 24 6.04 -19.18 -8.60
C SER A 24 6.56 -17.77 -8.80
N ARG A 25 7.55 -17.69 -9.69
CA ARG A 25 8.32 -16.53 -10.13
C ARG A 25 7.43 -15.35 -10.53
N ALA A 26 7.61 -14.21 -9.86
CA ALA A 26 7.18 -12.91 -10.37
C ALA A 26 8.43 -12.09 -10.75
N SER A 27 8.78 -12.10 -12.04
CA SER A 27 9.67 -11.09 -12.62
C SER A 27 8.83 -9.91 -13.07
N GLY A 28 9.08 -8.73 -12.50
CA GLY A 28 8.51 -7.46 -12.94
C GLY A 28 7.82 -6.70 -11.81
N PHE A 29 8.41 -5.58 -11.41
CA PHE A 29 7.90 -4.58 -10.45
C PHE A 29 7.69 -5.07 -9.00
N ALA A 30 8.78 -5.43 -8.33
CA ALA A 30 8.77 -5.51 -6.86
C ALA A 30 8.73 -4.09 -6.26
N ALA A 31 7.57 -3.70 -5.70
CA ALA A 31 7.39 -2.47 -4.92
C ALA A 31 8.09 -2.53 -3.55
N ALA A 32 8.53 -3.71 -3.14
CA ALA A 32 9.19 -3.96 -1.88
C ALA A 32 10.67 -4.26 -2.09
N VAL A 33 11.51 -3.43 -1.47
CA VAL A 33 12.84 -3.90 -1.09
C VAL A 33 12.63 -4.72 0.18
N ARG A 34 12.35 -6.01 0.02
CA ARG A 34 12.59 -6.94 1.13
C ARG A 34 14.09 -6.90 1.37
N LEU A 35 14.49 -6.33 2.50
CA LEU A 35 15.87 -6.41 2.97
C LEU A 35 16.08 -7.84 3.50
N SER A 36 16.09 -8.82 2.59
CA SER A 36 16.63 -10.13 2.89
C SER A 36 18.15 -9.99 2.93
N PHE A 37 18.76 -10.52 3.98
CA PHE A 37 20.16 -10.28 4.34
C PHE A 37 21.19 -10.66 3.26
N SER A 38 20.79 -11.36 2.20
CA SER A 38 21.71 -11.75 1.13
C SER A 38 22.03 -10.65 0.11
N ASN A 39 21.31 -9.52 0.08
CA ASN A 39 21.56 -8.45 -0.89
C ASN A 39 21.64 -7.03 -0.31
N THR A 40 21.59 -6.82 1.01
CA THR A 40 21.89 -5.48 1.55
C THR A 40 22.32 -5.47 3.01
N VAL A 41 23.57 -5.05 3.18
CA VAL A 41 24.24 -4.49 4.37
C VAL A 41 24.64 -5.44 5.49
N ASP A 42 25.88 -5.94 5.39
CA ASP A 42 26.84 -5.85 6.48
C ASP A 42 27.01 -4.36 6.89
N VAL A 43 25.98 -3.71 7.45
CA VAL A 43 26.29 -2.55 8.31
C VAL A 43 26.79 -3.23 9.58
N ALA A 44 28.10 -3.40 9.69
CA ALA A 44 28.74 -3.55 10.98
C ALA A 44 28.43 -2.27 11.77
N MET A 45 27.28 -2.24 12.43
CA MET A 45 26.81 -1.12 13.23
C MET A 45 27.56 -1.15 14.56
N GLU A 46 28.77 -0.63 14.58
CA GLU A 46 29.53 -0.34 15.81
C GLU A 46 28.95 0.85 16.58
N ARG A 47 27.95 1.56 16.03
CA ARG A 47 27.20 2.65 16.67
C ARG A 47 25.70 2.39 16.57
N THR A 48 24.94 2.87 17.57
CA THR A 48 23.47 2.90 17.54
C THR A 48 23.02 3.72 16.34
N ALA A 49 22.48 3.05 15.32
CA ALA A 49 21.93 3.73 14.16
C ALA A 49 20.46 4.03 14.35
N THR A 50 20.03 5.15 13.81
CA THR A 50 18.62 5.54 13.75
C THR A 50 17.95 4.95 12.51
N ALA A 51 16.60 4.95 12.49
CA ALA A 51 15.85 4.60 11.28
C ALA A 51 16.23 5.48 10.09
N SER A 52 16.51 6.77 10.33
CA SER A 52 16.95 7.72 9.30
C SER A 52 18.27 7.29 8.66
N ASP A 53 19.23 6.81 9.46
CA ASP A 53 20.52 6.33 8.96
C ASP A 53 20.34 5.11 8.05
N VAL A 54 19.47 4.18 8.44
CA VAL A 54 19.14 2.99 7.62
C VAL A 54 18.47 3.41 6.31
N ILE A 55 17.50 4.33 6.37
CA ILE A 55 16.83 4.86 5.17
C ILE A 55 17.85 5.51 4.24
N ALA A 56 18.77 6.33 4.76
CA ALA A 56 19.81 6.97 3.96
C ALA A 56 20.74 5.95 3.29
N ALA A 57 21.14 4.91 4.04
CA ALA A 57 21.97 3.83 3.51
C ALA A 57 21.26 3.02 2.39
N VAL A 58 19.95 2.77 2.52
CA VAL A 58 19.17 2.10 1.47
C VAL A 58 19.02 3.00 0.24
N LYS A 59 18.72 4.29 0.42
CA LYS A 59 18.63 5.27 -0.67
C LYS A 59 19.92 5.34 -1.49
N ALA A 60 21.08 5.36 -0.82
CA ALA A 60 22.39 5.40 -1.48
C ALA A 60 22.65 4.18 -2.39
N LYS A 61 22.03 3.03 -2.10
CA LYS A 61 22.16 1.80 -2.89
C LYS A 61 21.16 1.69 -4.04
N LEU A 62 20.16 2.57 -4.08
CA LEU A 62 19.11 2.58 -5.10
C LEU A 62 18.98 3.99 -5.70
N PRO A 63 20.02 4.48 -6.39
CA PRO A 63 20.04 5.86 -6.91
C PRO A 63 19.04 6.11 -8.04
N GLY A 64 18.55 5.06 -8.71
CA GLY A 64 17.55 5.15 -9.78
C GLY A 64 16.10 4.99 -9.32
N ASP A 65 15.87 4.68 -8.04
CA ASP A 65 14.51 4.52 -7.51
C ASP A 65 13.84 5.90 -7.31
N PRO A 66 12.52 6.02 -7.52
CA PRO A 66 11.81 7.26 -7.27
C PRO A 66 11.70 7.52 -5.77
N TRP A 67 12.31 8.60 -5.28
CA TRP A 67 12.31 9.02 -3.88
C TRP A 67 11.74 10.44 -3.74
N HIS A 68 10.42 10.59 -3.74
CA HIS A 68 9.78 11.90 -3.61
C HIS A 68 8.57 11.90 -2.67
N GLY A 69 8.30 10.77 -2.02
CA GLY A 69 7.29 10.66 -0.97
C GLY A 69 7.92 10.32 0.36
N ASN A 70 7.07 10.04 1.34
CA ASN A 70 7.52 9.47 2.59
C ASN A 70 8.04 8.04 2.38
N VAL A 71 8.73 7.57 3.40
CA VAL A 71 9.13 6.17 3.50
C VAL A 71 8.70 5.66 4.86
N LEU A 72 8.36 4.38 4.94
CA LEU A 72 8.09 3.71 6.19
C LEU A 72 9.06 2.57 6.40
N LEU A 73 9.81 2.65 7.49
CA LEU A 73 10.59 1.53 7.99
C LEU A 73 9.75 0.76 9.01
N SER A 74 9.69 -0.56 8.89
CA SER A 74 8.87 -1.42 9.75
C SER A 74 9.52 -2.76 10.03
N ARG A 75 9.13 -3.38 11.15
CA ARG A 75 9.53 -4.74 11.53
C ARG A 75 8.34 -5.42 12.21
N GLY A 76 7.74 -6.39 11.55
CA GLY A 76 6.49 -7.00 11.98
C GLY A 76 5.38 -5.97 12.15
N ALA A 77 4.77 -5.89 13.33
CA ALA A 77 3.74 -4.89 13.66
C ALA A 77 4.29 -3.50 13.99
N ARG A 78 5.62 -3.35 14.18
CA ARG A 78 6.23 -2.09 14.61
C ARG A 78 6.58 -1.20 13.43
N LYS A 79 6.16 0.06 13.49
CA LYS A 79 6.65 1.15 12.65
C LYS A 79 7.77 1.89 13.36
N PHE A 80 8.76 2.35 12.59
CA PHE A 80 9.83 3.17 13.11
C PHE A 80 9.67 4.63 12.66
N THR A 81 9.87 5.55 13.59
CA THR A 81 10.04 6.98 13.27
C THR A 81 11.49 7.26 12.91
N ALA A 82 11.78 8.39 12.26
CA ALA A 82 13.13 8.76 11.83
C ALA A 82 14.17 8.75 12.97
N THR A 83 13.74 9.09 14.19
CA THR A 83 14.59 9.18 15.39
C THR A 83 14.68 7.89 16.19
N ASP A 84 13.90 6.86 15.84
CA ASP A 84 13.94 5.60 16.58
C ASP A 84 15.30 4.93 16.41
N GLU A 85 15.87 4.46 17.52
CA GLU A 85 17.05 3.61 17.50
C GLU A 85 16.71 2.22 16.95
N MET A 86 17.60 1.71 16.10
CA MET A 86 17.43 0.40 15.50
C MET A 86 17.74 -0.71 16.51
N PRO A 87 16.80 -1.65 16.73
CA PRO A 87 17.08 -2.76 17.61
C PRO A 87 18.24 -3.57 17.04
N PRO A 88 19.10 -4.14 17.92
CA PRO A 88 20.18 -5.01 17.49
C PRO A 88 19.63 -6.14 16.61
N GLN A 89 20.44 -6.56 15.65
CA GLN A 89 20.04 -7.60 14.72
C GLN A 89 19.76 -8.90 15.48
N THR A 90 18.54 -9.40 15.38
CA THR A 90 18.16 -10.72 15.91
C THR A 90 18.18 -11.73 14.77
N LYS A 91 18.65 -12.96 15.03
CA LYS A 91 18.59 -14.04 14.04
C LYS A 91 17.14 -14.38 13.67
N ALA A 92 16.90 -14.46 12.36
CA ALA A 92 15.76 -15.02 11.61
C ALA A 92 14.32 -14.76 12.11
N GLY A 93 13.50 -14.13 11.26
CA GLY A 93 12.03 -14.16 11.37
C GLY A 93 11.33 -12.79 11.43
N ASN A 94 12.06 -11.70 11.65
CA ASN A 94 11.53 -10.33 11.70
C ASN A 94 12.40 -9.40 10.85
N GLU A 95 12.39 -9.62 9.53
CA GLU A 95 13.12 -8.78 8.60
C GLU A 95 12.61 -7.34 8.61
N LEU A 96 13.53 -6.41 8.40
CA LEU A 96 13.23 -5.00 8.28
C LEU A 96 12.62 -4.76 6.88
N ALA A 97 11.51 -4.04 6.83
CA ALA A 97 10.84 -3.70 5.58
C ALA A 97 10.82 -2.19 5.38
N LEU A 98 11.25 -1.75 4.20
CA LEU A 98 11.19 -0.36 3.78
C LEU A 98 10.12 -0.19 2.69
N ALA A 99 9.04 0.50 3.04
CA ALA A 99 8.02 0.91 2.08
C ALA A 99 8.43 2.26 1.47
N ASN A 100 8.69 2.30 0.16
CA ASN A 100 8.97 3.54 -0.57
C ASN A 100 7.69 4.03 -1.28
N TYR A 101 7.01 5.03 -0.70
CA TYR A 101 5.77 5.56 -1.28
C TYR A 101 5.99 6.44 -2.51
N GLY A 102 7.24 6.76 -2.85
CA GLY A 102 7.59 7.34 -4.16
C GLY A 102 7.25 6.41 -5.33
N ARG A 103 6.89 5.15 -5.08
CA ARG A 103 6.41 4.21 -6.11
C ARG A 103 4.90 4.29 -6.38
N LEU A 104 4.13 5.04 -5.57
CA LEU A 104 2.68 5.18 -5.74
C LEU A 104 2.27 6.31 -6.70
N HIS A 105 3.14 7.29 -6.91
CA HIS A 105 2.93 8.42 -7.81
C HIS A 105 4.28 8.86 -8.38
N SER A 106 4.31 9.76 -9.38
CA SER A 106 5.56 10.36 -9.88
C SER A 106 5.91 11.62 -9.10
N ALA A 107 7.13 12.16 -9.28
CA ALA A 107 7.54 13.37 -8.57
C ALA A 107 6.65 14.58 -8.94
N GLY A 108 6.08 15.23 -7.93
CA GLY A 108 5.18 16.38 -8.09
C GLY A 108 4.60 16.83 -6.74
N SER A 109 4.07 18.06 -6.68
CA SER A 109 3.27 18.47 -5.54
C SER A 109 1.88 17.83 -5.65
N PRO A 110 1.31 17.26 -4.58
CA PRO A 110 -0.07 16.76 -4.60
C PRO A 110 -1.03 17.82 -5.12
N LEU A 111 -2.03 17.39 -5.89
CA LEU A 111 -3.09 18.28 -6.34
C LEU A 111 -3.92 18.74 -5.14
N GLN A 112 -4.67 19.83 -5.30
CA GLN A 112 -5.66 20.27 -4.33
C GLN A 112 -7.04 20.04 -4.94
N ILE A 113 -7.74 19.02 -4.46
CA ILE A 113 -9.01 18.58 -5.02
C ILE A 113 -10.08 18.67 -3.94
N PRO A 114 -11.17 19.42 -4.14
CA PRO A 114 -12.29 19.43 -3.21
C PRO A 114 -12.78 18.00 -2.94
N THR A 115 -13.09 17.67 -1.69
CA THR A 115 -13.39 16.28 -1.26
C THR A 115 -14.57 15.65 -2.02
N GLU A 116 -15.54 16.45 -2.44
CA GLU A 116 -16.69 16.04 -3.26
C GLU A 116 -16.32 15.73 -4.73
N LEU A 117 -15.15 16.19 -5.18
CA LEU A 117 -14.59 15.95 -6.52
C LEU A 117 -13.44 14.93 -6.48
N SER A 118 -13.04 14.42 -5.32
CA SER A 118 -11.94 13.46 -5.16
C SER A 118 -12.40 12.01 -5.40
N GLY A 119 -12.84 11.68 -6.61
CA GLY A 119 -13.16 10.31 -7.01
C GLY A 119 -11.90 9.50 -7.29
N ILE A 120 -11.74 8.36 -6.63
CA ILE A 120 -10.65 7.42 -6.92
C ILE A 120 -10.97 6.58 -8.17
N THR A 121 -9.99 6.38 -9.04
CA THR A 121 -10.15 5.61 -10.27
C THR A 121 -9.80 4.13 -10.07
N ILE A 122 -10.35 3.24 -10.91
CA ILE A 122 -10.00 1.80 -10.91
C ILE A 122 -8.48 1.60 -11.06
N PRO A 123 -7.77 2.29 -11.97
CA PRO A 123 -6.30 2.21 -12.07
C PRO A 123 -5.56 2.60 -10.80
N GLN A 124 -6.01 3.64 -10.08
CA GLN A 124 -5.38 4.05 -8.83
C GLN A 124 -5.54 2.98 -7.74
N ILE A 125 -6.69 2.30 -7.70
CA ILE A 125 -6.90 1.14 -6.80
C ILE A 125 -6.01 -0.04 -7.23
N GLN A 126 -5.88 -0.31 -8.53
CA GLN A 126 -4.99 -1.35 -9.03
C GLN A 126 -3.51 -1.07 -8.68
N ALA A 127 -3.06 0.17 -8.84
CA ALA A 127 -1.72 0.60 -8.46
C ALA A 127 -1.48 0.44 -6.94
N LEU A 128 -2.48 0.79 -6.12
CA LEU A 128 -2.45 0.56 -4.68
C LEU A 128 -2.29 -0.93 -4.35
N LEU A 129 -3.06 -1.81 -5.00
CA LEU A 129 -2.98 -3.25 -4.80
C LEU A 129 -1.64 -3.83 -5.28
N ALA A 130 -1.09 -3.35 -6.40
CA ALA A 130 0.22 -3.78 -6.88
C ALA A 130 1.34 -3.40 -5.88
N PHE A 131 1.27 -2.19 -5.32
CA PHE A 131 2.18 -1.77 -4.24
C PHE A 131 2.02 -2.65 -3.01
N MET A 132 0.78 -2.85 -2.57
CA MET A 132 0.43 -3.69 -1.43
C MET A 132 0.93 -5.13 -1.59
N GLN A 133 0.81 -5.73 -2.77
CA GLN A 133 1.24 -7.11 -3.04
C GLN A 133 2.73 -7.31 -2.78
N GLY A 134 3.56 -6.31 -3.05
CA GLY A 134 4.98 -6.37 -2.73
C GLY A 134 5.26 -6.38 -1.23
N MET A 135 4.44 -5.69 -0.44
CA MET A 135 4.72 -5.37 0.97
C MET A 135 3.92 -6.20 1.97
N VAL A 136 2.77 -6.75 1.60
CA VAL A 136 1.75 -7.26 2.54
C VAL A 136 2.28 -8.31 3.51
N LEU A 137 3.16 -9.20 3.05
CA LEU A 137 3.76 -10.25 3.86
C LEU A 137 4.79 -9.73 4.88
N CYS A 138 5.19 -8.47 4.80
CA CYS A 138 6.07 -7.80 5.76
C CYS A 138 5.27 -7.09 6.87
N TRP A 139 3.94 -7.00 6.73
CA TRP A 139 3.08 -6.25 7.64
C TRP A 139 2.18 -7.17 8.45
N PHE A 140 1.73 -6.64 9.58
CA PHE A 140 0.91 -7.37 10.54
C PHE A 140 -0.40 -6.63 10.77
N GLY A 141 -1.45 -7.40 11.08
CA GLY A 141 -2.72 -6.83 11.49
C GLY A 141 -2.54 -6.05 12.79
N THR A 142 -3.11 -4.87 12.84
CA THR A 142 -3.06 -3.97 14.00
C THR A 142 -4.41 -3.83 14.70
N PHE A 143 -5.48 -4.35 14.09
CA PHE A 143 -6.83 -4.26 14.60
C PHE A 143 -7.61 -5.56 14.31
N GLY A 144 -8.66 -5.82 15.09
CA GLY A 144 -9.57 -6.94 14.86
C GLY A 144 -8.94 -8.32 15.10
N ALA A 145 -9.53 -9.35 14.47
CA ALA A 145 -9.12 -10.76 14.65
C ALA A 145 -7.71 -11.07 14.13
N GLU A 146 -7.19 -10.23 13.23
CA GLU A 146 -5.85 -10.38 12.64
C GLU A 146 -4.77 -9.63 13.44
N CYS A 147 -5.13 -9.01 14.57
CA CYS A 147 -4.17 -8.28 15.39
C CYS A 147 -2.99 -9.18 15.81
N GLY A 148 -1.77 -8.73 15.51
CA GLY A 148 -0.54 -9.48 15.81
C GLY A 148 -0.24 -10.63 14.85
N ARG A 149 -1.01 -10.82 13.77
CA ARG A 149 -0.78 -11.85 12.75
C ARG A 149 -0.23 -11.23 11.46
N PRO A 150 0.62 -11.95 10.69
CA PRO A 150 1.03 -11.50 9.36
C PRO A 150 -0.20 -11.30 8.46
N LEU A 151 -0.20 -10.22 7.68
CA LEU A 151 -1.27 -9.95 6.73
C LEU A 151 -1.09 -10.80 5.46
N SER A 152 -2.21 -11.17 4.85
CA SER A 152 -2.26 -11.74 3.51
C SER A 152 -2.94 -10.76 2.55
N PHE A 153 -2.73 -10.97 1.25
CA PHE A 153 -3.34 -10.14 0.21
C PHE A 153 -4.88 -10.23 0.24
N GLU A 154 -5.40 -11.41 0.54
CA GLU A 154 -6.83 -11.75 0.54
C GLU A 154 -7.59 -11.16 1.73
N CYS A 155 -6.91 -10.89 2.85
CA CYS A 155 -7.51 -10.31 4.05
C CYS A 155 -7.21 -8.81 4.21
N PHE A 156 -6.46 -8.21 3.29
CA PHE A 156 -6.07 -6.80 3.37
C PHE A 156 -7.25 -5.88 3.03
N ASN A 157 -7.71 -5.12 4.02
CA ASN A 157 -8.88 -4.24 3.95
C ASN A 157 -8.49 -2.77 4.11
N LEU A 158 -9.46 -1.85 4.14
CA LEU A 158 -9.16 -0.41 4.23
C LEU A 158 -8.56 0.02 5.56
N TYR A 159 -8.81 -0.67 6.68
CA TYR A 159 -8.11 -0.36 7.94
C TYR A 159 -6.61 -0.63 7.83
N HIS A 160 -6.26 -1.74 7.16
CA HIS A 160 -4.87 -2.08 6.91
C HIS A 160 -4.23 -1.11 5.90
N ALA A 161 -4.94 -0.73 4.84
CA ALA A 161 -4.45 0.24 3.87
C ALA A 161 -4.24 1.61 4.50
N ASP A 162 -5.19 2.10 5.28
CA ASP A 162 -5.10 3.38 5.98
C ASP A 162 -3.86 3.43 6.87
N TYR A 163 -3.69 2.39 7.69
CA TYR A 163 -2.55 2.30 8.59
C TYR A 163 -1.23 2.13 7.85
N TRP A 164 -1.09 1.14 6.97
CA TRP A 164 0.20 0.77 6.40
C TRP A 164 0.59 1.57 5.17
N ILE A 165 -0.35 2.19 4.45
CA ILE A 165 -0.08 2.84 3.17
C ILE A 165 -0.56 4.29 3.16
N LEU A 166 -1.85 4.54 3.37
CA LEU A 166 -2.44 5.86 3.09
C LEU A 166 -1.90 6.93 4.04
N GLN A 167 -2.02 6.73 5.36
CA GLN A 167 -1.53 7.73 6.31
C GLN A 167 -0.02 7.99 6.15
N PRO A 168 0.85 6.96 6.08
CA PRO A 168 2.27 7.22 5.88
C PRO A 168 2.59 7.86 4.53
N ALA A 169 1.94 7.47 3.44
CA ALA A 169 2.21 8.01 2.11
C ALA A 169 1.79 9.48 1.99
N THR A 170 0.70 9.87 2.64
CA THR A 170 0.15 11.23 2.50
C THR A 170 0.55 12.18 3.64
N ALA A 171 1.10 11.69 4.75
CA ALA A 171 1.52 12.53 5.88
C ALA A 171 2.57 13.57 5.48
N GLY A 172 2.24 14.86 5.51
CA GLY A 172 3.21 15.91 5.17
C GLY A 172 3.58 15.99 3.68
N ALA A 173 2.92 15.22 2.79
CA ALA A 173 3.01 15.44 1.35
C ALA A 173 2.61 16.89 1.03
N GLY A 174 3.42 17.57 0.22
CA GLY A 174 3.24 19.01 -0.06
C GLY A 174 3.37 19.93 1.18
N GLY A 175 4.00 19.46 2.27
CA GLY A 175 4.26 20.23 3.49
C GLY A 175 3.09 20.34 4.48
N ARG A 176 1.89 19.86 4.13
CA ARG A 176 0.70 19.90 5.01
C ARG A 176 -0.07 18.59 5.09
N GLY A 177 0.28 17.61 4.26
CA GLY A 177 -0.47 16.37 4.08
C GLY A 177 -1.61 16.54 3.07
N CYS A 178 -2.07 15.41 2.52
CA CYS A 178 -3.14 15.38 1.52
C CYS A 178 -3.96 14.08 1.61
N SER A 179 -5.01 13.97 0.80
CA SER A 179 -5.68 12.70 0.54
C SER A 179 -4.86 11.83 -0.44
N TYR A 180 -5.12 10.51 -0.44
CA TYR A 180 -4.46 9.62 -1.39
C TYR A 180 -4.76 9.99 -2.85
N VAL A 181 -6.00 10.40 -3.14
CA VAL A 181 -6.40 10.83 -4.48
C VAL A 181 -5.60 12.06 -4.92
N GLU A 182 -5.45 13.06 -4.06
CA GLU A 182 -4.60 14.23 -4.33
C GLU A 182 -3.13 13.86 -4.55
N LEU A 183 -2.64 12.83 -3.85
CA LEU A 183 -1.27 12.33 -4.02
C LEU A 183 -1.06 11.67 -5.39
N VAL A 184 -2.05 10.95 -5.93
CA VAL A 184 -1.86 10.11 -7.14
C VAL A 184 -2.57 10.64 -8.40
N ALA A 185 -3.38 11.68 -8.28
CA ALA A 185 -4.12 12.24 -9.41
C ALA A 185 -3.20 12.96 -10.40
N GLU A 186 -3.46 12.78 -11.69
CA GLU A 186 -2.77 13.46 -12.79
C GLU A 186 -3.40 14.81 -13.12
N SER A 187 -4.72 14.92 -12.98
CA SER A 187 -5.50 16.14 -13.16
C SER A 187 -6.75 16.15 -12.28
N ILE A 188 -7.30 17.34 -12.02
CA ILE A 188 -8.52 17.50 -11.21
C ILE A 188 -9.72 16.96 -11.98
N GLU A 189 -9.77 17.20 -13.30
CA GLU A 189 -10.87 16.83 -14.19
C GLU A 189 -11.04 15.31 -14.23
N ALA A 190 -9.95 14.56 -14.22
CA ALA A 190 -9.97 13.10 -14.24
C ALA A 190 -10.50 12.47 -12.94
N GLN A 191 -10.54 13.22 -11.84
CA GLN A 191 -11.05 12.71 -10.56
C GLN A 191 -12.54 12.97 -10.34
N ARG A 192 -13.20 13.73 -11.21
CA ARG A 192 -14.62 14.08 -11.05
C ARG A 192 -15.49 12.80 -11.10
N PRO A 193 -16.15 12.41 -9.99
CA PRO A 193 -16.94 11.19 -9.97
C PRO A 193 -18.24 11.37 -10.74
N THR A 194 -18.65 10.33 -11.48
CA THR A 194 -19.96 10.25 -12.16
C THR A 194 -20.95 9.35 -11.42
N TRP A 195 -20.46 8.55 -10.49
CA TRP A 195 -21.23 7.66 -9.63
C TRP A 195 -20.52 7.49 -8.28
N PHE A 196 -21.24 6.97 -7.31
CA PHE A 196 -20.73 6.68 -5.98
C PHE A 196 -21.04 5.23 -5.62
N VAL A 197 -20.11 4.59 -4.91
CA VAL A 197 -20.30 3.26 -4.32
C VAL A 197 -19.99 3.34 -2.84
N SER A 198 -20.85 2.71 -2.03
CA SER A 198 -20.60 2.49 -0.61
C SER A 198 -20.08 1.07 -0.41
N HIS A 199 -19.09 0.90 0.46
CA HIS A 199 -18.56 -0.41 0.85
C HIS A 199 -18.06 -0.37 2.31
N ALA A 200 -17.90 -1.55 2.91
CA ALA A 200 -17.46 -1.67 4.29
C ALA A 200 -15.92 -1.61 4.37
N TRP A 201 -15.39 -0.88 5.35
CA TRP A 201 -13.92 -0.79 5.57
C TRP A 201 -13.26 -2.12 5.89
N LYS A 202 -14.04 -3.07 6.41
CA LYS A 202 -13.59 -4.42 6.77
C LYS A 202 -13.52 -5.37 5.58
N GLU A 203 -14.15 -5.03 4.46
CA GLU A 203 -14.13 -5.82 3.24
C GLU A 203 -12.72 -5.79 2.62
N PRO A 204 -12.16 -6.94 2.19
CA PRO A 204 -10.90 -6.96 1.46
C PRO A 204 -10.95 -6.10 0.19
N ILE A 205 -9.91 -5.29 -0.02
CA ILE A 205 -9.84 -4.35 -1.15
C ILE A 205 -9.87 -5.09 -2.49
N VAL A 206 -9.30 -6.29 -2.55
CA VAL A 206 -9.34 -7.15 -3.75
C VAL A 206 -10.77 -7.53 -4.14
N LEU A 207 -11.65 -7.80 -3.18
CA LEU A 207 -13.06 -8.11 -3.45
C LEU A 207 -13.80 -6.87 -3.93
N PHE A 208 -13.57 -5.74 -3.27
CA PHE A 208 -14.12 -4.45 -3.68
C PHE A 208 -13.72 -4.11 -5.13
N LEU A 209 -12.45 -4.27 -5.51
CA LEU A 209 -11.99 -4.05 -6.89
C LEU A 209 -12.68 -5.01 -7.89
N ARG A 210 -12.86 -6.29 -7.56
CA ARG A 210 -13.59 -7.24 -8.42
C ARG A 210 -15.03 -6.79 -8.66
N CYS A 211 -15.71 -6.30 -7.62
CA CYS A 211 -17.04 -5.72 -7.73
C CYS A 211 -17.05 -4.49 -8.65
N LEU A 212 -16.07 -3.59 -8.51
CA LEU A 212 -15.94 -2.41 -9.38
C LEU A 212 -15.71 -2.78 -10.84
N LEU A 213 -14.82 -3.74 -11.11
CA LEU A 213 -14.55 -4.22 -12.46
C LEU A 213 -15.80 -4.84 -13.09
N ARG A 214 -16.55 -5.65 -12.33
CA ARG A 214 -17.81 -6.22 -12.80
C ARG A 214 -18.86 -5.14 -13.05
N HIS A 215 -18.95 -4.14 -12.18
CA HIS A 215 -19.86 -3.01 -12.35
C HIS A 215 -19.56 -2.24 -13.64
N ALA A 216 -18.28 -1.90 -13.87
CA ALA A 216 -17.84 -1.21 -15.07
C ALA A 216 -18.19 -2.01 -16.34
N ALA A 217 -17.95 -3.32 -16.34
CA ALA A 217 -18.28 -4.20 -17.47
C ALA A 217 -19.79 -4.27 -17.76
N VAL A 218 -20.63 -4.39 -16.72
CA VAL A 218 -22.10 -4.48 -16.90
C VAL A 218 -22.71 -3.16 -17.37
N ARG A 219 -22.09 -2.03 -17.01
CA ARG A 219 -22.57 -0.69 -17.35
C ARG A 219 -21.90 -0.09 -18.58
N ASP A 220 -21.04 -0.85 -19.25
CA ASP A 220 -20.22 -0.40 -20.38
C ASP A 220 -19.45 0.91 -20.08
N LEU A 221 -18.96 1.01 -18.84
CA LEU A 221 -18.15 2.15 -18.41
C LEU A 221 -16.72 1.92 -18.86
N HIS A 222 -16.37 2.52 -19.99
CA HIS A 222 -14.98 2.65 -20.40
C HIS A 222 -14.32 3.70 -19.50
N TRP A 223 -13.40 3.25 -18.66
CA TRP A 223 -12.42 4.16 -18.08
C TRP A 223 -11.33 4.29 -19.13
N ALA A 224 -11.09 5.51 -19.63
CA ALA A 224 -10.05 5.73 -20.61
C ALA A 224 -8.70 5.35 -20.00
N MET A 225 -8.19 4.17 -20.32
CA MET A 225 -6.77 3.85 -20.22
C MET A 225 -6.03 4.87 -21.09
N PRO A 226 -5.10 5.69 -20.55
CA PRO A 226 -4.03 6.19 -21.39
C PRO A 226 -3.34 4.94 -21.97
N SER A 227 -3.26 4.86 -23.29
CA SER A 227 -2.87 3.67 -24.05
C SER A 227 -1.40 3.26 -23.85
N ARG A 228 -1.04 2.78 -22.66
CA ARG A 228 0.21 2.05 -22.42
C ARG A 228 -0.08 0.77 -21.64
N GLU A 229 0.11 -0.32 -22.36
CA GLU A 229 -0.08 -1.71 -21.98
C GLU A 229 0.49 -2.03 -20.59
N ALA A 230 -0.36 -2.52 -19.68
CA ALA A 230 0.08 -3.18 -18.45
C ALA A 230 -0.57 -4.58 -18.36
N PRO A 231 0.21 -5.65 -18.12
CA PRO A 231 -0.23 -7.05 -18.26
C PRO A 231 -1.06 -7.60 -17.08
N PHE A 232 -1.67 -6.75 -16.25
CA PHE A 232 -2.28 -7.19 -14.99
C PHE A 232 -3.68 -7.83 -15.14
N ALA A 233 -4.27 -7.82 -16.34
CA ALA A 233 -5.64 -8.29 -16.56
C ALA A 233 -5.82 -9.82 -16.44
N THR A 234 -4.75 -10.62 -16.51
CA THR A 234 -4.86 -12.08 -16.62
C THR A 234 -4.84 -12.83 -15.28
N GLN A 235 -4.65 -12.15 -14.15
CA GLN A 235 -4.52 -12.82 -12.83
C GLN A 235 -5.76 -12.75 -11.92
N LEU A 236 -6.86 -12.13 -12.37
CA LEU A 236 -8.06 -11.91 -11.54
C LEU A 236 -9.35 -12.55 -12.08
N GLN A 237 -9.24 -13.46 -13.06
CA GLN A 237 -10.34 -14.32 -13.51
C GLN A 237 -10.27 -15.68 -12.80
#